data_AF-A0A7K4MQ84-F1
#
_entry.id   AF-A0A7K4MQ84-F1
#
_cell.length_a   1.000
_cell.length_b   1.000
_cell.length_c   1.000
_cell.angle_alpha   90.00
_cell.angle_beta   90.00
_cell.angle_gamma   90.00
#
_symmetry.space_group_name_H-M   'P 1'
#
loop_
_entity.id
_entity.type
_entity.pdbx_description
1 polymer ?
#
loop_
_entity_poly.entity_id
_entity_poly.type
_entity_poly.pdbx_seq_one_letter_code
_entity_poly.pdbx_strand_id
1 'polypeptide(L)'
;MKNYLNLIQELTLAQRIKRGKAIKRKASIIKRKRALSMNRPPSPEKMERGVKKAVRLIGFAVKDKSGKYKDASPGEKERIEKRVSTWAKKFGGKFEKRIKPKTMKKMRDAYRARQKGKQVKTVDTAKLDARMKSGRIIGESNETY
;
A
#
# COMPACT_ATOMS: atom_id res chain seq x y z
N MET A 1 -8.78 -8.54 -34.23
CA MET A 1 -9.04 -7.50 -33.22
C MET A 1 -8.18 -6.28 -33.52
N LYS A 2 -8.74 -5.07 -33.52
CA LYS A 2 -7.95 -3.85 -33.74
C LYS A 2 -7.04 -3.58 -32.54
N ASN A 3 -5.76 -3.27 -32.79
CA ASN A 3 -4.80 -2.91 -31.74
C ASN A 3 -5.13 -1.55 -31.13
N TYR A 4 -4.80 -1.34 -29.85
CA TYR A 4 -5.10 -0.12 -29.08
C TYR A 4 -4.63 1.18 -29.77
N LEU A 5 -3.50 1.10 -30.48
CA LEU A 5 -2.94 2.21 -31.26
C LEU A 5 -3.83 2.60 -32.45
N ASN A 6 -4.34 1.63 -33.20
CA ASN A 6 -5.25 1.86 -34.32
C ASN A 6 -6.57 2.47 -33.83
N LEU A 7 -7.04 2.02 -32.67
CA LEU A 7 -8.25 2.54 -32.03
C LEU A 7 -8.09 3.97 -31.50
N ILE A 8 -6.86 4.41 -31.19
CA ILE A 8 -6.57 5.81 -30.85
C ILE A 8 -6.49 6.65 -32.13
N GLN A 9 -5.88 6.12 -33.18
CA GLN A 9 -5.78 6.79 -34.48
C GLN A 9 -7.16 7.12 -35.05
N GLU A 10 -8.12 6.20 -34.93
CA GLU A 10 -9.52 6.36 -35.35
C GLU A 10 -10.33 7.36 -34.49
N LEU A 11 -9.85 7.77 -33.31
CA LEU A 11 -10.54 8.77 -32.48
C LEU A 11 -10.23 10.18 -32.94
N THR A 12 -11.26 11.01 -32.94
CA THR A 12 -11.10 12.44 -33.16
C THR A 12 -10.26 13.07 -32.06
N LEU A 13 -9.57 14.17 -32.39
CA LEU A 13 -8.72 14.90 -31.44
C LEU A 13 -9.48 15.30 -30.17
N ALA A 14 -10.73 15.71 -30.30
CA ALA A 14 -11.63 16.03 -29.18
C ALA A 14 -11.89 14.81 -28.26
N GLN A 15 -12.13 13.63 -28.83
CA GLN A 15 -12.33 12.39 -28.06
C GLN A 15 -11.05 11.97 -27.32
N ARG A 16 -9.86 12.13 -27.94
CA ARG A 16 -8.57 11.90 -27.29
C ARG A 16 -8.36 12.83 -26.10
N ILE A 17 -8.63 14.13 -26.27
CA ILE A 17 -8.54 15.11 -25.16
C ILE A 17 -9.51 14.75 -24.03
N LYS A 18 -10.76 14.38 -24.36
CA LYS A 18 -11.76 13.95 -23.37
C LYS A 18 -11.30 12.72 -22.58
N ARG A 19 -10.76 11.70 -23.26
CA ARG A 19 -10.18 10.49 -22.62
C ARG A 19 -8.97 10.84 -21.76
N GLY A 20 -8.06 11.69 -22.24
CA GLY A 20 -6.89 12.14 -21.47
C GLY A 20 -7.29 12.85 -20.17
N LYS A 21 -8.27 13.78 -20.23
CA LYS A 21 -8.83 14.44 -19.05
C LYS A 21 -9.44 13.43 -18.07
N ALA A 22 -10.19 12.44 -18.57
CA ALA A 22 -10.79 11.39 -17.74
C ALA A 22 -9.74 10.51 -17.04
N ILE A 23 -8.67 10.12 -17.75
CA ILE A 23 -7.56 9.33 -17.18
C ILE A 23 -6.85 10.11 -16.08
N LYS A 24 -6.53 11.39 -16.32
CA LYS A 24 -5.90 12.26 -15.30
C LYS A 24 -6.76 12.39 -14.05
N ARG A 25 -8.07 12.57 -14.20
CA ARG A 25 -9.03 12.61 -13.07
C ARG A 25 -9.08 11.27 -12.32
N LYS A 26 -9.14 10.14 -13.03
CA LYS A 26 -9.10 8.81 -12.39
C LYS A 26 -7.79 8.59 -11.63
N ALA A 27 -6.66 8.96 -12.22
CA ALA A 27 -5.35 8.84 -11.59
C ALA A 27 -5.24 9.67 -10.30
N SER A 28 -5.74 10.90 -10.29
CA SER A 28 -5.73 11.74 -9.08
C SER A 28 -6.61 11.18 -7.97
N ILE A 29 -7.81 10.66 -8.31
CA ILE A 29 -8.70 9.99 -7.35
C ILE A 29 -8.02 8.74 -6.78
N ILE A 30 -7.37 7.91 -7.61
CA ILE A 30 -6.63 6.72 -7.16
C ILE A 30 -5.49 7.12 -6.23
N LYS A 31 -4.72 8.16 -6.56
CA LYS A 31 -3.64 8.68 -5.71
C LYS A 31 -4.18 9.11 -4.34
N ARG A 32 -5.28 9.86 -4.31
CA ARG A 32 -5.95 10.29 -3.07
C ARG A 32 -6.44 9.10 -2.24
N LYS A 33 -7.14 8.14 -2.87
CA LYS A 33 -7.62 6.92 -2.20
C LYS A 33 -6.47 6.08 -1.65
N ARG A 34 -5.37 5.96 -2.40
CA ARG A 34 -4.15 5.26 -1.94
C ARG A 34 -3.57 5.94 -0.72
N ALA A 35 -3.40 7.26 -0.72
CA ALA A 35 -2.90 8.02 0.42
C ALA A 35 -3.79 7.83 1.67
N LEU A 36 -5.11 7.96 1.52
CA LEU A 36 -6.07 7.71 2.61
C LEU A 36 -5.97 6.27 3.14
N SER A 37 -5.84 5.28 2.26
CA SER A 37 -5.73 3.88 2.66
C SER A 37 -4.43 3.56 3.42
N MET A 38 -3.35 4.31 3.15
CA MET A 38 -2.05 4.16 3.83
C MET A 38 -2.03 4.83 5.20
N ASN A 39 -2.93 5.80 5.42
CA ASN A 39 -3.15 6.48 6.70
C ASN A 39 -3.98 5.66 7.69
N ARG A 40 -4.68 4.62 7.22
CA ARG A 40 -5.47 3.72 8.06
C ARG A 40 -4.63 2.51 8.48
N PRO A 41 -4.89 1.93 9.67
CA PRO A 41 -4.27 0.67 10.05
C PRO A 41 -4.63 -0.43 9.03
N PRO A 42 -3.76 -1.44 8.85
CA PRO A 42 -4.04 -2.52 7.93
C PRO A 42 -5.22 -3.37 8.45
N SER A 43 -6.24 -3.57 7.61
CA SER A 43 -7.38 -4.43 7.94
C SER A 43 -6.98 -5.91 8.00
N PRO A 44 -7.74 -6.77 8.72
CA PRO A 44 -7.49 -8.22 8.80
C PRO A 44 -7.31 -8.87 7.43
N GLU A 45 -8.18 -8.57 6.46
CA GLU A 45 -8.06 -9.11 5.10
C GLU A 45 -6.77 -8.69 4.39
N LYS A 46 -6.35 -7.42 4.51
CA LYS A 46 -5.10 -6.94 3.90
C LYS A 46 -3.90 -7.65 4.50
N MET A 47 -3.99 -7.88 5.80
CA MET A 47 -3.01 -8.60 6.59
C MET A 47 -2.88 -10.06 6.12
N GLU A 48 -4.00 -10.79 5.99
CA GLU A 48 -4.01 -12.16 5.45
C GLU A 48 -3.51 -12.25 4.01
N ARG A 49 -3.91 -11.31 3.15
CA ARG A 49 -3.36 -11.22 1.78
C ARG A 49 -1.85 -10.99 1.79
N GLY A 50 -1.34 -10.20 2.74
CA GLY A 50 0.09 -10.00 2.96
C GLY A 50 0.81 -11.31 3.33
N VAL A 51 0.22 -12.10 4.23
CA VAL A 51 0.76 -13.41 4.63
C VAL A 51 0.77 -14.38 3.45
N LYS A 52 -0.34 -14.49 2.69
CA LYS A 52 -0.42 -15.35 1.49
C LYS A 52 0.62 -14.95 0.43
N LYS A 53 0.83 -13.65 0.22
CA LYS A 53 1.90 -13.15 -0.66
C LYS A 53 3.29 -13.54 -0.17
N ALA A 54 3.57 -13.41 1.12
CA ALA A 54 4.85 -13.80 1.70
C ALA A 54 5.12 -15.31 1.54
N VAL A 55 4.11 -16.16 1.77
CA VAL A 55 4.20 -17.60 1.53
C VAL A 55 4.48 -17.89 0.04
N ARG A 56 3.79 -17.19 -0.87
CA ARG A 56 4.04 -17.34 -2.31
C ARG A 56 5.46 -16.94 -2.72
N LEU A 57 6.00 -15.87 -2.15
CA LEU A 57 7.39 -15.44 -2.40
C LEU A 57 8.40 -16.49 -1.94
N ILE A 58 8.18 -17.14 -0.80
CA ILE A 58 9.01 -18.26 -0.35
C ILE A 58 8.88 -19.44 -1.32
N GLY A 59 7.67 -19.71 -1.80
CA GLY A 59 7.46 -20.74 -2.82
C GLY A 59 8.27 -20.48 -4.08
N PHE A 60 8.30 -19.23 -4.56
CA PHE A 60 9.18 -18.83 -5.67
C PHE A 60 10.65 -19.01 -5.33
N ALA A 61 11.11 -18.58 -4.15
CA ALA A 61 12.51 -18.77 -3.75
C ALA A 61 12.93 -20.25 -3.70
N VAL A 62 12.00 -21.16 -3.38
CA VAL A 62 12.26 -22.61 -3.32
C VAL A 62 12.18 -23.28 -4.69
N LYS A 63 11.21 -22.88 -5.53
CA LYS A 63 10.88 -23.55 -6.80
C LYS A 63 11.46 -22.90 -8.05
N ASP A 64 11.81 -21.62 -7.98
CA ASP A 64 12.57 -20.88 -8.98
C ASP A 64 13.88 -20.38 -8.38
N LYS A 65 14.76 -21.33 -8.06
CA LYS A 65 16.10 -21.04 -7.51
C LYS A 65 16.94 -20.18 -8.45
N SER A 66 16.69 -20.29 -9.75
CA SER A 66 17.38 -19.55 -10.80
C SER A 66 16.86 -18.13 -11.01
N GLY A 67 15.75 -17.74 -10.38
CA GLY A 67 15.15 -16.41 -10.54
C GLY A 67 14.65 -16.11 -11.97
N LYS A 68 14.44 -17.15 -12.79
CA LYS A 68 14.09 -17.02 -14.22
C LYS A 68 12.68 -16.49 -14.43
N TYR A 69 11.83 -16.47 -13.41
CA TYR A 69 10.43 -16.08 -13.52
C TYR A 69 10.21 -14.69 -14.15
N LYS A 70 11.11 -13.72 -13.96
CA LYS A 70 10.95 -12.37 -14.53
C LYS A 70 11.04 -12.39 -16.06
N ASP A 71 12.08 -13.04 -16.58
CA ASP A 71 12.46 -13.02 -18.00
C ASP A 71 11.95 -14.25 -18.77
N ALA A 72 11.35 -15.22 -18.06
CA ALA A 72 10.79 -16.42 -18.62
C ALA A 72 9.67 -16.15 -19.64
N SER A 73 9.58 -17.04 -20.63
CA SER A 73 8.48 -17.09 -21.59
C SER A 73 7.13 -17.33 -20.89
N PRO A 74 5.99 -16.97 -21.50
CA PRO A 74 4.67 -17.19 -20.90
C PRO A 74 4.44 -18.65 -20.46
N GLY A 75 4.85 -19.62 -21.28
CA GLY A 75 4.70 -21.05 -20.95
C GLY A 75 5.58 -21.49 -19.78
N GLU A 76 6.79 -20.96 -19.64
CA GLU A 76 7.66 -21.25 -18.49
C GLU A 76 7.16 -20.58 -17.22
N LYS A 77 6.63 -19.35 -17.30
CA LYS A 77 5.97 -18.68 -16.18
C LYS A 77 4.85 -19.54 -15.62
N GLU A 78 3.99 -20.06 -16.48
CA GLU A 78 2.90 -20.95 -16.06
C GLU A 78 3.41 -22.23 -15.39
N ARG A 79 4.47 -22.86 -15.93
CA ARG A 79 5.09 -24.05 -15.30
C ARG A 79 5.64 -23.73 -13.91
N ILE A 80 6.34 -22.60 -13.75
CA ILE A 80 6.87 -22.16 -12.46
C ILE A 80 5.70 -21.89 -11.49
N GLU A 81 4.65 -21.20 -11.92
CA GLU A 81 3.47 -20.94 -11.09
C GLU A 81 2.78 -22.23 -10.64
N LYS A 82 2.64 -23.24 -11.52
CA LYS A 82 2.12 -24.57 -11.15
C LYS A 82 2.97 -25.23 -10.08
N ARG A 83 4.31 -25.20 -10.20
CA ARG A 83 5.23 -25.76 -9.19
C ARG A 83 5.11 -25.05 -7.85
N VAL A 84 5.02 -23.71 -7.86
CA VAL A 84 4.84 -22.87 -6.66
C VAL A 84 3.48 -23.17 -6.02
N SER A 85 2.42 -23.31 -6.81
CA SER A 85 1.07 -23.65 -6.34
C SER A 85 1.05 -25.02 -5.66
N THR A 86 1.62 -26.04 -6.29
CA THR A 86 1.72 -27.39 -5.71
C THR A 86 2.52 -27.38 -4.40
N TRP A 87 3.62 -26.64 -4.35
CA TRP A 87 4.39 -26.47 -3.11
C TRP A 87 3.57 -25.74 -2.03
N ALA A 88 2.86 -24.67 -2.38
CA ALA A 88 2.04 -23.92 -1.44
C ALA A 88 0.88 -24.76 -0.89
N LYS A 89 0.29 -25.66 -1.69
CA LYS A 89 -0.72 -26.61 -1.19
C LYS A 89 -0.14 -27.57 -0.14
N LYS A 90 1.08 -28.07 -0.36
CA LYS A 90 1.72 -29.06 0.54
C LYS A 90 2.34 -28.43 1.79
N PHE A 91 3.01 -27.29 1.64
CA PHE A 91 3.81 -26.69 2.71
C PHE A 91 3.28 -25.33 3.19
N GLY A 92 2.37 -24.70 2.43
CA GLY A 92 1.92 -23.33 2.68
C GLY A 92 1.36 -23.13 4.07
N GLY A 93 0.55 -24.06 4.60
CA GLY A 93 -0.01 -23.95 5.95
C GLY A 93 1.05 -23.92 7.06
N LYS A 94 2.13 -24.70 6.93
CA LYS A 94 3.24 -24.71 7.90
C LYS A 94 4.00 -23.38 7.89
N PHE A 95 4.25 -22.85 6.70
CA PHE A 95 4.90 -21.56 6.53
C PHE A 95 3.98 -20.41 6.97
N GLU A 96 2.70 -20.46 6.64
CA GLU A 96 1.70 -19.47 7.03
C GLU A 96 1.67 -19.28 8.55
N LYS A 97 1.58 -20.35 9.34
CA LYS A 97 1.60 -20.26 10.82
C LYS A 97 2.87 -19.57 11.34
N ARG A 98 4.04 -19.86 10.76
CA ARG A 98 5.33 -19.28 11.16
C ARG A 98 5.49 -17.81 10.73
N ILE A 99 4.96 -17.45 9.57
CA ILE A 99 5.19 -16.15 8.93
C ILE A 99 4.10 -15.14 9.30
N LYS A 100 2.88 -15.61 9.63
CA LYS A 100 1.75 -14.78 10.06
C LYS A 100 2.16 -13.79 11.15
N PRO A 101 2.63 -14.18 12.34
CA PRO A 101 2.96 -13.21 13.39
C PRO A 101 4.01 -12.17 12.95
N LYS A 102 5.06 -12.61 12.25
CA LYS A 102 6.14 -11.73 11.76
C LYS A 102 5.63 -10.73 10.72
N THR A 103 4.80 -11.17 9.78
CA THR A 103 4.24 -10.32 8.72
C THR A 103 3.25 -9.32 9.27
N MET A 104 2.38 -9.76 10.19
CA MET A 104 1.41 -8.89 10.87
C MET A 104 2.12 -7.79 11.66
N LYS A 105 3.20 -8.16 12.38
CA LYS A 105 4.03 -7.20 13.11
C LYS A 105 4.66 -6.20 12.15
N LYS A 106 5.34 -6.65 11.09
CA LYS A 106 5.93 -5.76 10.06
C LYS A 106 4.91 -4.80 9.44
N MET A 107 3.70 -5.26 9.13
CA MET A 107 2.64 -4.40 8.57
C MET A 107 2.14 -3.34 9.56
N ARG A 108 2.00 -3.71 10.85
CA ARG A 108 1.65 -2.77 11.92
C ARG A 108 2.77 -1.78 12.21
N ASP A 109 4.02 -2.24 12.24
CA ASP A 109 5.18 -1.37 12.46
C ASP A 109 5.38 -0.40 11.30
N ALA A 110 5.20 -0.84 10.06
CA ALA A 110 5.21 0.04 8.89
C ALA A 110 4.10 1.09 8.95
N TYR A 111 2.93 0.75 9.49
CA TYR A 111 1.88 1.73 9.76
C TYR A 111 2.30 2.71 10.85
N ARG A 112 2.80 2.23 12.00
CA ARG A 112 3.27 3.07 13.10
C ARG A 112 4.39 4.02 12.67
N ALA A 113 5.38 3.55 11.92
CA ALA A 113 6.46 4.38 11.38
C ALA A 113 5.93 5.54 10.51
N ARG A 114 4.90 5.29 9.69
CA ARG A 114 4.24 6.35 8.91
C ARG A 114 3.46 7.36 9.76
N GLN A 115 2.99 6.96 10.95
CA GLN A 115 2.31 7.88 11.87
C GLN A 115 3.28 8.65 12.76
N LYS A 116 4.39 8.05 13.20
CA LYS A 116 5.42 8.74 14.00
C LYS A 116 5.97 9.98 13.31
N GLY A 117 6.18 9.93 11.99
CA GLY A 117 6.58 11.11 11.20
C GLY A 117 5.50 12.21 11.07
N LYS A 118 4.25 11.93 11.47
CA LYS A 118 3.16 12.93 11.53
C LYS A 118 2.95 13.49 12.92
N GLN A 119 3.24 12.70 13.96
CA GLN A 119 3.09 13.11 15.35
C GLN A 119 3.99 14.29 15.71
N VAL A 120 5.17 14.39 15.05
CA VAL A 120 6.11 15.51 15.19
C VAL A 120 5.60 16.82 14.54
N LYS A 121 4.61 16.77 13.64
CA LYS A 121 4.07 17.96 12.96
C LYS A 121 2.73 18.45 13.51
N THR A 122 2.10 17.70 14.40
CA THR A 122 0.78 18.05 14.96
C THR A 122 0.86 18.99 16.17
N VAL A 123 2.07 19.25 16.66
CA VAL A 123 2.30 20.21 17.73
C VAL A 123 3.49 21.03 17.26
N ASP A 124 3.26 22.22 16.68
CA ASP A 124 4.31 23.24 16.64
C ASP A 124 4.57 23.59 18.10
N THR A 125 5.47 22.84 18.73
CA THR A 125 5.86 23.05 20.12
C THR A 125 6.36 24.47 20.32
N ALA A 126 6.96 25.08 19.30
CA ALA A 126 7.31 26.50 19.28
C ALA A 126 6.09 27.44 19.44
N LYS A 127 4.95 27.11 18.84
CA LYS A 127 3.72 27.93 18.90
C LYS A 127 2.97 27.72 20.21
N LEU A 128 3.03 26.53 20.79
CA LEU A 128 2.52 26.24 22.14
C LEU A 128 3.40 26.87 23.22
N ASP A 129 4.73 26.78 23.08
CA ASP A 129 5.69 27.35 24.02
C ASP A 129 5.66 28.89 23.99
N ALA A 130 5.52 29.50 22.80
CA ALA A 130 5.29 30.94 22.67
C ALA A 130 3.98 31.39 23.31
N ARG A 131 2.92 30.57 23.24
CA ARG A 131 1.60 30.87 23.80
C ARG A 131 1.52 30.66 25.31
N MET A 132 2.30 29.71 25.85
CA MET A 132 2.55 29.52 27.28
C MET A 132 3.36 30.70 27.84
N LYS A 133 4.45 31.11 27.16
CA LYS A 133 5.25 32.28 27.54
C LYS A 133 4.48 33.59 27.44
N SER A 134 3.52 33.70 26.52
CA SER A 134 2.68 34.89 26.38
C SER A 134 1.47 34.92 27.33
N GLY A 135 1.35 33.98 28.27
CA GLY A 135 0.28 33.97 29.29
C GLY A 135 -1.15 33.87 28.75
N ARG A 136 -1.34 33.41 27.50
CA ARG A 136 -2.64 33.47 26.79
C ARG A 136 -3.36 32.12 26.83
N ILE A 137 -3.55 31.58 28.03
CA ILE A 137 -4.42 30.45 28.32
C ILE A 137 -5.54 30.99 29.21
N ILE A 138 -6.72 31.15 28.62
CA ILE A 138 -7.89 31.75 29.25
C ILE A 138 -8.45 30.76 30.28
N GLY A 139 -8.60 31.20 31.54
CA GLY A 139 -9.60 30.67 32.47
C GLY A 139 -9.13 30.41 33.90
N GLU A 140 -8.87 31.45 34.68
CA GLU A 140 -9.15 31.41 36.12
C GLU A 140 -10.16 32.52 36.43
N SER A 141 -11.39 32.10 36.75
CA SER A 141 -12.33 32.90 37.51
C SER A 141 -11.79 33.05 38.93
N ASN A 142 -11.86 34.25 39.52
CA ASN A 142 -12.43 34.49 40.85
C ASN A 142 -12.43 36.00 41.23
N GLU A 143 -13.64 36.47 41.58
CA GLU A 143 -13.98 37.39 42.68
C GLU A 143 -13.57 38.89 42.65
N THR A 144 -14.58 39.74 42.37
CA THR A 144 -14.97 41.00 43.07
C THR A 144 -16.37 41.34 42.49
N TYR A 145 -17.50 41.38 43.20
CA TYR A 145 -17.87 41.74 44.58
C TYR A 145 -18.87 40.75 45.18
#